data_AF-T1GIS8-F1
#
_entry.id   AF-T1GIS8-F1
#
_cell.length_a   1.000
_cell.length_b   1.000
_cell.length_c   1.000
_cell.angle_alpha   90.00
_cell.angle_beta   90.00
_cell.angle_gamma   90.00
#
_symmetry.space_group_name_H-M   'P 1'
#
loop_
_entity.id
_entity.type
_entity.pdbx_description
1 polymer ?
#
loop_
_entity_poly.entity_id
_entity_poly.type
_entity_poly.pdbx_seq_one_letter_code
_entity_poly.pdbx_strand_id
1 'polypeptide(L)'
;MAEPIILEYYEHGDTHEVAVLLDEILTGQLRPYVTAVAIEISMDHKDSHREMTSVLVSDLYGRVVTSKDIVKGFDILLENLPDLQLDTPEAPTILGNYLARAVADDCIPPKYVTKPDNLETLNEYALAAIKRADTLLHLKQGWAHLDNVWGMGGPLRPVKFITKQMTLLLQEYLSSRDIQEAHRCLRALEVPHYHHELVYEAIVMTLESLSQTTEEAMCELLKSLENTCMISPAMLS
;
A
#
# COMPACT_ATOMS: atom_id res chain seq x y z
N MET A 1 12.69 10.74 16.22
CA MET A 1 12.08 10.26 17.49
C MET A 1 10.83 9.42 17.23
N ALA A 2 9.94 9.81 16.32
CA ALA A 2 8.78 8.98 15.96
C ALA A 2 9.14 7.75 15.11
N GLU A 3 10.22 7.81 14.32
CA GLU A 3 10.59 6.75 13.37
C GLU A 3 10.69 5.33 13.98
N PRO A 4 11.38 5.09 15.12
CA PRO A 4 11.41 3.74 15.71
C PRO A 4 10.02 3.21 16.06
N ILE A 5 9.12 4.09 16.52
CA ILE A 5 7.73 3.72 16.86
C ILE A 5 6.96 3.30 15.60
N ILE A 6 7.15 4.03 14.49
CA ILE A 6 6.51 3.70 13.22
C ILE A 6 7.07 2.41 12.62
N LEU A 7 8.38 2.18 12.73
CA LEU A 7 9.01 0.96 12.23
C LEU A 7 8.59 -0.27 13.05
N GLU A 8 8.50 -0.13 14.38
CA GLU A 8 7.96 -1.20 15.24
C GLU A 8 6.50 -1.50 14.87
N TYR A 9 5.70 -0.46 14.65
CA TYR A 9 4.32 -0.60 14.19
C TYR A 9 4.16 -1.43 12.92
N TYR A 10 5.08 -1.33 11.95
CA TYR A 10 5.02 -2.15 10.74
C TYR A 10 5.14 -3.66 11.01
N GLU A 11 5.75 -4.06 12.14
CA GLU A 11 5.91 -5.46 12.50
C GLU A 11 4.66 -6.05 13.19
N HIS A 12 3.94 -5.26 14.00
CA HIS A 12 2.82 -5.78 14.82
C HIS A 12 1.44 -5.19 14.47
N GLY A 13 1.38 -4.04 13.82
CA GLY A 13 0.13 -3.40 13.36
C GLY A 13 -0.77 -2.83 14.46
N ASP A 14 -0.26 -2.60 15.68
CA ASP A 14 -1.04 -2.06 16.79
C ASP A 14 -1.03 -0.52 16.80
N THR A 15 -2.11 0.09 16.29
CA THR A 15 -2.27 1.55 16.27
C THR A 15 -2.52 2.13 17.67
N HIS A 16 -3.02 1.33 18.62
CA HIS A 16 -3.27 1.78 19.98
C HIS A 16 -1.96 2.02 20.73
N GLU A 17 -1.01 1.09 20.60
CA GLU A 17 0.33 1.23 21.19
C GLU A 17 1.04 2.49 20.67
N VAL A 18 1.04 2.68 19.35
CA VAL A 18 1.60 3.90 18.72
C VAL A 18 0.95 5.15 19.28
N ALA A 19 -0.38 5.16 19.42
CA ALA A 19 -1.09 6.33 19.94
C ALA A 19 -0.70 6.66 21.39
N VAL A 20 -0.50 5.65 22.25
CA VAL A 20 -0.03 5.86 23.63
C VAL A 20 1.37 6.45 23.64
N LEU A 21 2.30 5.84 22.91
CA LEU A 21 3.70 6.30 22.87
C LEU A 21 3.82 7.71 22.30
N LEU A 22 3.05 8.03 21.26
CA LEU A 22 3.05 9.37 20.66
C LEU A 22 2.44 10.43 21.59
N ASP A 23 1.36 10.14 22.31
CA ASP A 23 0.76 11.12 23.23
C ASP A 23 1.66 11.43 24.43
N GLU A 24 2.51 10.48 24.84
CA GLU A 24 3.53 10.69 25.88
C GLU A 24 4.66 11.63 25.44
N ILE A 25 5.09 11.56 24.17
CA ILE A 25 6.26 12.31 23.68
C ILE A 25 5.93 13.60 22.93
N LEU A 26 4.71 13.73 22.39
CA LEU A 26 4.36 14.86 21.52
C LEU A 26 3.71 16.00 22.29
N THR A 27 4.28 17.19 22.11
CA THR A 27 3.62 18.44 22.48
C THR A 27 2.78 18.99 21.33
N GLY A 28 1.83 19.89 21.62
CA GLY A 28 0.86 20.37 20.63
C GLY A 28 1.45 20.95 19.33
N GLN A 29 2.67 21.50 19.37
CA GLN A 29 3.34 22.02 18.17
C GLN A 29 3.96 20.93 17.28
N LEU A 30 4.24 19.74 17.85
CA LEU A 30 4.86 18.62 17.14
C LEU A 30 3.84 17.68 16.50
N ARG A 31 2.56 17.75 16.89
CA ARG A 31 1.48 16.88 16.39
C ARG A 31 1.37 16.86 14.85
N PRO A 32 1.48 17.99 14.12
CA PRO A 32 1.45 17.97 12.65
C PRO A 32 2.57 17.14 11.99
N TYR A 33 3.75 17.08 12.62
CA TYR A 33 4.89 16.36 12.06
C TYR A 33 4.71 14.84 12.12
N VAL A 34 3.79 14.32 12.93
CA VAL A 34 3.50 12.86 12.97
C VAL A 34 3.04 12.37 11.61
N THR A 35 2.07 13.04 11.00
CA THR A 35 1.55 12.68 9.69
C THR A 35 2.63 12.79 8.62
N ALA A 36 3.41 13.88 8.64
CA ALA A 36 4.51 14.08 7.70
C ALA A 36 5.55 12.95 7.81
N VAL A 37 6.07 12.71 9.01
CA VAL A 37 7.12 11.71 9.27
C VAL A 37 6.62 10.29 8.96
N ALA A 38 5.39 9.93 9.36
CA ALA A 38 4.87 8.59 9.10
C ALA A 38 4.74 8.31 7.59
N ILE A 39 4.25 9.29 6.82
CA ILE A 39 4.15 9.19 5.36
C ILE A 39 5.53 9.15 4.72
N GLU A 40 6.46 10.03 5.13
CA GLU A 40 7.83 10.07 4.61
C GLU A 40 8.54 8.72 4.81
N ILE A 41 8.51 8.17 6.03
CA ILE A 41 9.05 6.83 6.32
C ILE A 41 8.45 5.78 5.39
N SER A 42 7.13 5.82 5.15
CA SER A 42 6.47 4.83 4.29
C SER A 42 6.85 4.91 2.81
N MET A 43 7.37 6.06 2.33
CA MET A 43 7.72 6.23 0.92
C MET A 43 8.83 5.26 0.50
N ASP A 44 9.79 5.03 1.40
CA ASP A 44 10.92 4.11 1.23
C ASP A 44 10.58 2.64 1.50
N HIS A 45 9.31 2.35 1.80
CA HIS A 45 8.84 1.01 2.16
C HIS A 45 7.83 0.46 1.14
N LYS A 46 7.45 -0.80 1.36
CA LYS A 46 6.52 -1.55 0.52
C LYS A 46 5.10 -1.00 0.63
N ASP A 47 4.25 -1.38 -0.31
CA ASP A 47 2.87 -0.90 -0.36
C ASP A 47 2.04 -1.36 0.86
N SER A 48 2.34 -2.53 1.43
CA SER A 48 1.70 -2.96 2.68
C SER A 48 1.96 -2.00 3.84
N HIS A 49 3.17 -1.44 3.94
CA HIS A 49 3.48 -0.44 4.96
C HIS A 49 2.74 0.88 4.68
N ARG A 50 2.53 1.25 3.41
CA ARG A 50 1.77 2.46 3.06
C ARG A 50 0.27 2.33 3.39
N GLU A 51 -0.29 1.13 3.25
CA GLU A 51 -1.63 0.81 3.76
C GLU A 51 -1.67 0.94 5.29
N MET A 52 -0.69 0.35 5.99
CA MET A 52 -0.60 0.47 7.45
C MET A 52 -0.47 1.94 7.89
N THR A 53 0.33 2.76 7.21
CA THR A 53 0.43 4.20 7.50
C THR A 53 -0.90 4.92 7.30
N SER A 54 -1.68 4.56 6.28
CA SER A 54 -3.01 5.15 6.07
C SER A 54 -3.95 4.82 7.23
N VAL A 55 -3.97 3.55 7.64
CA VAL A 55 -4.73 3.08 8.82
C VAL A 55 -4.27 3.82 10.08
N LEU A 56 -2.96 3.94 10.29
CA LEU A 56 -2.40 4.64 11.44
C LEU A 56 -2.82 6.12 11.47
N VAL A 57 -2.72 6.84 10.35
CA VAL A 57 -3.14 8.25 10.29
C VAL A 57 -4.63 8.38 10.65
N SER A 58 -5.48 7.48 10.14
CA SER A 58 -6.90 7.44 10.48
C SER A 58 -7.14 7.14 11.96
N ASP A 59 -6.47 6.15 12.54
CA ASP A 59 -6.68 5.74 13.94
C ASP A 59 -6.10 6.76 14.94
N LEU A 60 -5.09 7.54 14.54
CA LEU A 60 -4.58 8.66 15.33
C LEU A 60 -5.50 9.87 15.27
N TYR A 61 -6.36 10.00 14.25
CA TYR A 61 -7.29 11.12 14.12
C TYR A 61 -8.34 11.12 15.23
N GLY A 62 -8.48 12.26 15.90
CA GLY A 62 -9.40 12.43 17.03
C GLY A 62 -8.85 11.91 18.37
N ARG A 63 -7.71 11.21 18.36
CA ARG A 63 -7.00 10.75 19.56
C ARG A 63 -5.71 11.54 19.80
N VAL A 64 -4.78 11.49 18.84
CA VAL A 64 -3.46 12.12 18.94
C VAL A 64 -3.36 13.36 18.06
N VAL A 65 -3.93 13.31 16.86
CA VAL A 65 -3.89 14.42 15.89
C VAL A 65 -5.30 14.90 15.56
N THR A 66 -5.41 16.19 15.27
CA THR A 66 -6.65 16.79 14.75
C THR A 66 -6.61 16.87 13.23
N SER A 67 -7.76 17.12 12.59
CA SER A 67 -7.82 17.37 11.15
C SER A 67 -6.90 18.54 10.73
N LYS A 68 -6.75 19.54 11.59
CA LYS A 68 -5.81 20.67 11.35
C LYS A 68 -4.35 20.24 11.41
N ASP A 69 -4.01 19.27 12.25
CA ASP A 69 -2.64 18.75 12.35
C ASP A 69 -2.32 17.89 11.12
N ILE A 70 -3.27 17.05 10.68
CA ILE A 70 -3.14 16.24 9.47
C ILE A 70 -2.99 17.13 8.23
N VAL A 71 -3.84 18.16 8.07
CA VAL A 71 -3.72 19.14 6.98
C VAL A 71 -2.33 19.80 6.97
N LYS A 72 -1.83 20.25 8.12
CA LYS A 72 -0.49 20.83 8.21
C LYS A 72 0.61 19.83 7.86
N GLY A 73 0.45 18.56 8.24
CA GLY A 73 1.37 17.49 7.84
C GLY A 73 1.40 17.31 6.32
N PHE A 74 0.25 17.35 5.66
CA PHE A 74 0.17 17.35 4.19
C PHE A 74 0.77 18.61 3.56
N ASP A 75 0.55 19.79 4.15
CA ASP A 75 1.14 21.05 3.66
C ASP A 75 2.68 20.94 3.67
N ILE A 76 3.28 20.43 4.76
CA ILE A 76 4.73 20.18 4.87
C ILE A 76 5.21 19.23 3.77
N LEU A 77 4.49 18.12 3.54
CA LEU A 77 4.85 17.14 2.52
C LEU A 77 4.76 17.73 1.10
N LEU A 78 3.70 18.47 0.80
CA LEU A 78 3.50 19.12 -0.50
C LEU A 78 4.59 20.16 -0.80
N GLU A 79 4.98 20.95 0.21
CA GLU A 79 6.09 21.90 0.11
C GLU A 79 7.43 21.18 -0.16
N ASN A 80 7.66 20.05 0.52
CA ASN A 80 8.91 19.27 0.43
C ASN A 80 8.97 18.26 -0.74
N LEU A 81 7.89 18.09 -1.51
CA LEU A 81 7.88 17.15 -2.64
C LEU A 81 9.04 17.30 -3.64
N PRO A 82 9.54 18.51 -3.99
CA PRO A 82 10.71 18.65 -4.85
C PRO A 82 11.95 17.92 -4.33
N ASP A 83 12.13 17.86 -3.00
CA ASP A 83 13.26 17.17 -2.36
C ASP A 83 12.96 15.68 -2.23
N LEU A 84 11.76 15.31 -1.75
CA LEU A 84 11.34 13.91 -1.60
C LEU A 84 11.43 13.11 -2.91
N GLN A 85 11.16 13.76 -4.04
CA GLN A 85 11.23 13.12 -5.35
C GLN A 85 12.66 12.72 -5.77
N LEU A 86 13.69 13.39 -5.22
CA LEU A 86 15.07 13.07 -5.54
C LEU A 86 15.43 11.64 -5.11
N ASP A 87 14.91 11.21 -3.96
CA ASP A 87 15.12 9.86 -3.44
C ASP A 87 14.01 8.90 -3.89
N THR A 88 12.75 9.38 -3.95
CA THR A 88 11.60 8.59 -4.38
C THR A 88 10.90 9.25 -5.57
N PRO A 89 11.22 8.86 -6.82
CA PRO A 89 10.62 9.45 -8.02
C PRO A 89 9.08 9.43 -8.07
N GLU A 90 8.45 8.48 -7.38
CA GLU A 90 7.00 8.34 -7.28
C GLU A 90 6.36 9.11 -6.11
N ALA A 91 7.13 9.88 -5.34
CA ALA A 91 6.65 10.62 -4.17
C ALA A 91 5.37 11.46 -4.45
N PRO A 92 5.22 12.15 -5.59
CA PRO A 92 3.98 12.87 -5.90
C PRO A 92 2.76 11.93 -6.04
N THR A 93 2.95 10.76 -6.66
CA THR A 93 1.88 9.76 -6.83
C THR A 93 1.49 9.15 -5.49
N ILE A 94 2.49 8.79 -4.67
CA ILE A 94 2.30 8.24 -3.32
C ILE A 94 1.56 9.26 -2.45
N LEU A 95 2.00 10.52 -2.42
CA LEU A 95 1.33 11.55 -1.63
C LEU A 95 -0.11 11.80 -2.11
N GLY A 96 -0.36 11.76 -3.42
CA GLY A 96 -1.71 11.84 -3.99
C GLY A 96 -2.64 10.70 -3.54
N ASN A 97 -2.11 9.48 -3.39
CA ASN A 97 -2.87 8.36 -2.85
C ASN A 97 -3.22 8.59 -1.36
N TYR A 98 -2.26 9.05 -0.55
CA TYR A 98 -2.50 9.39 0.86
C TYR A 98 -3.54 10.50 1.02
N LEU A 99 -3.49 11.55 0.19
CA LEU A 99 -4.48 12.62 0.20
C LEU A 99 -5.88 12.09 -0.08
N ALA A 100 -6.04 11.24 -1.11
CA ALA A 100 -7.34 10.64 -1.42
C ALA A 100 -7.83 9.74 -0.28
N ARG A 101 -6.93 8.96 0.33
CA ARG A 101 -7.27 8.06 1.44
C ARG A 101 -7.66 8.83 2.70
N ALA A 102 -6.93 9.88 3.07
CA ALA A 102 -7.27 10.74 4.20
C ALA A 102 -8.61 11.48 4.02
N VAL A 103 -9.01 11.80 2.78
CA VAL A 103 -10.35 12.32 2.49
C VAL A 103 -11.41 11.23 2.66
N ALA A 104 -11.15 10.01 2.17
CA ALA A 104 -12.09 8.88 2.27
C ALA A 104 -12.30 8.41 3.71
N ASP A 105 -11.25 8.48 4.54
CA ASP A 105 -11.27 8.14 5.96
C ASP A 105 -11.78 9.31 6.83
N ASP A 106 -12.38 10.35 6.24
CA ASP A 106 -12.92 11.55 6.90
C ASP A 106 -11.92 12.32 7.81
N CYS A 107 -10.62 12.11 7.59
CA CYS A 107 -9.56 12.78 8.35
C CYS A 107 -9.39 14.25 7.93
N ILE A 108 -9.61 14.54 6.66
CA ILE A 108 -9.56 15.89 6.08
C ILE A 108 -10.75 16.12 5.13
N PRO A 109 -11.24 17.37 4.98
CA PRO A 109 -12.41 17.62 4.16
C PRO A 109 -12.07 17.53 2.66
N PRO A 110 -12.98 17.04 1.78
CA PRO A 110 -12.75 16.93 0.34
C PRO A 110 -12.36 18.25 -0.35
N LYS A 111 -12.78 19.39 0.21
CA LYS A 111 -12.42 20.73 -0.30
C LYS A 111 -10.90 20.97 -0.32
N TYR A 112 -10.14 20.32 0.57
CA TYR A 112 -8.68 20.46 0.63
C TYR A 112 -8.02 20.01 -0.68
N VAL A 113 -8.56 18.95 -1.31
CA VAL A 113 -8.07 18.44 -2.60
C VAL A 113 -8.78 19.11 -3.78
N THR A 114 -10.10 19.24 -3.72
CA THR A 114 -10.90 19.69 -4.87
C THR A 114 -10.83 21.20 -5.13
N LYS A 115 -10.53 22.00 -4.10
CA LYS A 115 -10.41 23.47 -4.17
C LYS A 115 -9.34 23.96 -3.17
N PRO A 116 -8.06 23.68 -3.41
CA PRO A 116 -6.99 24.12 -2.53
C PRO A 116 -6.88 25.65 -2.55
N ASP A 117 -6.81 26.27 -1.37
CA ASP A 117 -6.80 27.73 -1.21
C ASP A 117 -5.53 28.37 -1.83
N ASN A 118 -4.44 27.62 -1.94
CA ASN A 118 -3.11 28.09 -2.36
C ASN A 118 -2.66 27.50 -3.71
N LEU A 119 -3.58 27.15 -4.60
CA LEU A 119 -3.26 26.47 -5.87
C LEU A 119 -2.16 27.17 -6.69
N GLU A 120 -2.16 28.51 -6.71
CA GLU A 120 -1.23 29.32 -7.51
C GLU A 120 0.22 29.29 -6.99
N THR A 121 0.44 28.93 -5.73
CA THR A 121 1.78 28.92 -5.11
C THR A 121 2.38 27.52 -5.02
N LEU A 122 1.64 26.48 -5.39
CA LEU A 122 2.12 25.11 -5.33
C LEU A 122 3.18 24.84 -6.41
N ASN A 123 4.18 24.05 -6.05
CA ASN A 123 5.15 23.52 -7.01
C ASN A 123 4.49 22.47 -7.93
N GLU A 124 5.15 22.14 -9.05
CA GLU A 124 4.59 21.23 -10.06
C GLU A 124 4.31 19.82 -9.52
N TYR A 125 5.11 19.34 -8.57
CA TYR A 125 4.96 18.03 -7.96
C TYR A 125 3.78 17.99 -6.99
N ALA A 126 3.58 19.05 -6.21
CA ALA A 126 2.40 19.23 -5.38
C ALA A 126 1.12 19.29 -6.21
N LEU A 127 1.15 20.00 -7.36
CA LEU A 127 0.03 20.01 -8.31
C LEU A 127 -0.26 18.62 -8.86
N ALA A 128 0.78 17.82 -9.15
CA ALA A 128 0.62 16.44 -9.60
C ALA A 128 -0.03 15.56 -8.51
N ALA A 129 0.41 15.69 -7.25
CA ALA A 129 -0.16 14.96 -6.11
C ALA A 129 -1.64 15.30 -5.87
N ILE A 130 -1.99 16.59 -5.88
CA ILE A 130 -3.39 17.03 -5.73
C ILE A 130 -4.24 16.52 -6.89
N LYS A 131 -3.77 16.63 -8.14
CA LYS A 131 -4.50 16.14 -9.31
C LYS A 131 -4.72 14.62 -9.27
N ARG A 132 -3.73 13.87 -8.78
CA ARG A 132 -3.84 12.42 -8.55
C ARG A 132 -4.94 12.12 -7.54
N ALA A 133 -4.94 12.82 -6.40
CA ALA A 133 -5.94 12.67 -5.36
C ALA A 133 -7.35 13.04 -5.87
N ASP A 134 -7.48 14.15 -6.58
CA ASP A 134 -8.73 14.61 -7.17
C ASP A 134 -9.30 13.59 -8.18
N THR A 135 -8.45 13.03 -9.03
CA THR A 135 -8.84 11.98 -9.98
C THR A 135 -9.37 10.75 -9.24
N LEU A 136 -8.68 10.32 -8.19
CA LEU A 136 -9.09 9.18 -7.36
C LEU A 136 -10.46 9.37 -6.71
N LEU A 137 -10.73 10.57 -6.19
CA LEU A 137 -11.98 10.89 -5.50
C LEU A 137 -13.19 10.95 -6.46
N HIS A 138 -12.96 11.20 -7.75
CA HIS A 138 -14.01 11.35 -8.77
C HIS A 138 -14.21 10.09 -9.65
N LEU A 139 -13.55 8.97 -9.34
CA LEU A 139 -13.79 7.72 -10.06
C LEU A 139 -15.25 7.25 -9.89
N LYS A 140 -15.85 6.77 -10.99
CA LYS A 140 -17.30 6.46 -11.07
C LYS A 140 -17.80 5.34 -10.15
N GLN A 141 -16.90 4.60 -9.51
CA GLN A 141 -17.20 3.39 -8.73
C GLN A 141 -17.39 3.65 -7.22
N GLY A 142 -17.60 4.91 -6.81
CA GLY A 142 -17.64 5.29 -5.40
C GLY A 142 -16.23 5.38 -4.80
N TRP A 143 -16.08 5.34 -3.48
CA TRP A 143 -14.78 5.41 -2.80
C TRP A 143 -14.23 4.05 -2.35
N ALA A 144 -14.97 2.96 -2.56
CA ALA A 144 -14.56 1.62 -2.15
C ALA A 144 -13.26 1.12 -2.82
N HIS A 145 -12.84 1.74 -3.94
CA HIS A 145 -11.54 1.45 -4.53
C HIS A 145 -10.36 1.99 -3.70
N LEU A 146 -10.60 2.97 -2.82
CA LEU A 146 -9.56 3.58 -1.99
C LEU A 146 -9.10 2.66 -0.85
N ASP A 147 -9.93 1.67 -0.48
CA ASP A 147 -9.55 0.57 0.44
C ASP A 147 -8.36 -0.26 -0.08
N ASN A 148 -8.12 -0.22 -1.38
CA ASN A 148 -7.04 -0.95 -2.06
C ASN A 148 -6.13 0.00 -2.86
N VAL A 149 -6.04 1.29 -2.48
CA VAL A 149 -5.21 2.26 -3.22
C VAL A 149 -3.73 1.89 -3.26
N TRP A 150 -3.26 1.17 -2.24
CA TRP A 150 -1.91 0.61 -2.13
C TRP A 150 -1.81 -0.82 -2.67
N GLY A 151 -2.92 -1.44 -3.05
CA GLY A 151 -2.96 -2.82 -3.52
C GLY A 151 -3.45 -3.82 -2.48
N MET A 152 -3.31 -5.09 -2.83
CA MET A 152 -4.01 -6.22 -2.22
C MET A 152 -3.08 -7.12 -1.38
N GLY A 153 -1.80 -6.75 -1.24
CA GLY A 153 -0.80 -7.51 -0.50
C GLY A 153 -0.68 -7.12 0.97
N GLY A 154 0.22 -7.83 1.66
CA GLY A 154 0.63 -7.55 3.02
C GLY A 154 0.27 -8.66 4.02
N PRO A 155 1.09 -8.85 5.08
CA PRO A 155 0.93 -9.93 6.05
C PRO A 155 -0.34 -9.79 6.90
N LEU A 156 -0.89 -8.58 7.02
CA LEU A 156 -2.11 -8.31 7.79
C LEU A 156 -3.40 -8.61 7.00
N ARG A 157 -3.31 -8.96 5.72
CA ARG A 157 -4.49 -9.33 4.93
C ARG A 157 -5.01 -10.70 5.37
N PRO A 158 -6.34 -10.92 5.42
CA PRO A 158 -6.89 -12.22 5.78
C PRO A 158 -6.38 -13.33 4.86
N VAL A 159 -5.99 -14.48 5.42
CA VAL A 159 -5.46 -15.62 4.64
C VAL A 159 -6.37 -15.99 3.47
N LYS A 160 -7.70 -16.08 3.70
CA LYS A 160 -8.68 -16.37 2.64
C LYS A 160 -8.63 -15.39 1.47
N PHE A 161 -8.33 -14.12 1.75
CA PHE A 161 -8.19 -13.10 0.71
C PHE A 161 -6.92 -13.33 -0.11
N ILE A 162 -5.80 -13.61 0.54
CA ILE A 162 -4.52 -13.92 -0.11
C ILE A 162 -4.63 -15.18 -0.97
N THR A 163 -5.21 -16.27 -0.46
CA THR A 163 -5.45 -17.50 -1.24
C THR A 163 -6.27 -17.20 -2.48
N LYS A 164 -7.33 -16.39 -2.36
CA LYS A 164 -8.13 -15.96 -3.52
C LYS A 164 -7.31 -15.20 -4.57
N GLN A 165 -6.40 -14.32 -4.15
CA GLN A 165 -5.52 -13.60 -5.08
C GLN A 165 -4.54 -14.55 -5.78
N MET A 166 -4.01 -15.55 -5.07
CA MET A 166 -3.17 -16.59 -5.67
C MET A 166 -3.93 -17.41 -6.72
N THR A 167 -5.18 -17.80 -6.44
CA THR A 167 -6.02 -18.49 -7.43
C THR A 167 -6.30 -17.61 -8.65
N LEU A 168 -6.61 -16.32 -8.46
CA LEU A 168 -6.85 -15.38 -9.57
C LEU A 168 -5.60 -15.19 -10.44
N LEU A 169 -4.42 -15.06 -9.82
CA LEU A 169 -3.14 -14.99 -10.51
C LEU A 169 -2.92 -16.22 -11.39
N LEU A 170 -3.14 -17.42 -10.85
CA LEU A 170 -2.98 -18.66 -11.60
C LEU A 170 -3.96 -18.76 -12.78
N GLN A 171 -5.22 -18.37 -12.58
CA GLN A 171 -6.24 -18.32 -13.63
C GLN A 171 -5.89 -17.33 -14.74
N GLU A 172 -5.39 -16.15 -14.37
CA GLU A 172 -4.94 -15.13 -15.31
C GLU A 172 -3.75 -15.62 -16.12
N TYR A 173 -2.75 -16.23 -15.47
CA TYR A 173 -1.61 -16.83 -16.14
C TYR A 173 -2.03 -17.92 -17.13
N LEU A 174 -2.97 -18.80 -16.75
CA LEU A 174 -3.46 -19.83 -17.67
C LEU A 174 -4.08 -19.24 -18.93
N SER A 175 -4.69 -18.06 -18.81
CA SER A 175 -5.34 -17.35 -19.92
C SER A 175 -4.36 -16.53 -20.76
N SER A 176 -3.41 -15.85 -20.12
CA SER A 176 -2.50 -14.89 -20.77
C SER A 176 -1.16 -15.51 -21.20
N ARG A 177 -0.71 -16.57 -20.52
CA ARG A 177 0.65 -17.13 -20.56
C ARG A 177 1.75 -16.12 -20.21
N ASP A 178 1.41 -15.02 -19.54
CA ASP A 178 2.39 -14.01 -19.14
C ASP A 178 3.05 -14.37 -17.80
N ILE A 179 4.23 -14.99 -17.89
CA ILE A 179 5.04 -15.36 -16.72
C ILE A 179 5.49 -14.11 -15.95
N GLN A 180 5.81 -13.02 -16.63
CA GLN A 180 6.32 -11.82 -15.97
C GLN A 180 5.22 -11.14 -15.16
N GLU A 181 3.99 -11.15 -15.67
CA GLU A 181 2.83 -10.68 -14.89
C GLU A 181 2.56 -11.56 -13.69
N ALA A 182 2.57 -12.89 -13.83
CA ALA A 182 2.43 -13.81 -12.70
C ALA A 182 3.50 -13.55 -11.61
N HIS A 183 4.75 -13.30 -12.01
CA HIS A 183 5.82 -12.93 -11.10
C HIS A 183 5.56 -11.58 -10.41
N ARG A 184 5.05 -10.58 -11.13
CA ARG A 184 4.69 -9.28 -10.54
C ARG A 184 3.56 -9.42 -9.53
N CYS A 185 2.48 -10.11 -9.89
CA CYS A 185 1.35 -10.36 -9.00
C CYS A 185 1.76 -11.08 -7.73
N LEU A 186 2.60 -12.13 -7.81
CA LEU A 186 3.04 -12.85 -6.61
C LEU A 186 3.89 -11.97 -5.69
N ARG A 187 4.81 -11.17 -6.24
CA ARG A 187 5.61 -10.21 -5.44
C ARG A 187 4.74 -9.17 -4.75
N ALA A 188 3.73 -8.67 -5.43
CA ALA A 188 2.80 -7.67 -4.91
C ALA A 188 1.94 -8.19 -3.74
N LEU A 189 1.85 -9.51 -3.52
CA LEU A 189 1.18 -10.06 -2.34
C LEU A 189 2.01 -9.91 -1.06
N GLU A 190 3.33 -9.76 -1.17
CA GLU A 190 4.26 -9.54 -0.05
C GLU A 190 4.23 -10.62 1.05
N VAL A 191 3.92 -11.86 0.69
CA VAL A 191 3.79 -13.00 1.63
C VAL A 191 4.71 -14.17 1.26
N PRO A 192 6.05 -13.98 1.20
CA PRO A 192 6.98 -15.00 0.70
C PRO A 192 6.89 -16.34 1.44
N HIS A 193 6.63 -16.32 2.75
CA HIS A 193 6.48 -17.53 3.55
C HIS A 193 5.19 -18.31 3.27
N TYR A 194 4.22 -17.70 2.60
CA TYR A 194 2.95 -18.31 2.23
C TYR A 194 2.91 -18.77 0.76
N HIS A 195 4.01 -18.66 0.01
CA HIS A 195 4.06 -19.09 -1.40
C HIS A 195 3.85 -20.61 -1.61
N HIS A 196 3.96 -21.43 -0.55
CA HIS A 196 3.58 -22.85 -0.62
C HIS A 196 2.09 -23.04 -0.94
N GLU A 197 1.22 -22.10 -0.56
CA GLU A 197 -0.20 -22.13 -0.92
C GLU A 197 -0.39 -21.98 -2.44
N LEU A 198 0.38 -21.11 -3.09
CA LEU A 198 0.34 -20.96 -4.55
C LEU A 198 0.69 -22.29 -5.25
N VAL A 199 1.69 -23.00 -4.74
CA VAL A 199 2.09 -24.32 -5.27
C VAL A 199 0.94 -25.32 -5.11
N TYR A 200 0.34 -25.38 -3.92
CA TYR A 200 -0.81 -26.23 -3.64
C TYR A 200 -1.96 -25.95 -4.61
N GLU A 201 -2.38 -24.70 -4.74
CA GLU A 201 -3.46 -24.27 -5.64
C GLU A 201 -3.15 -24.58 -7.11
N ALA A 202 -1.90 -24.37 -7.55
CA ALA A 202 -1.48 -24.69 -8.92
C ALA A 202 -1.58 -26.21 -9.22
N ILE A 203 -1.18 -27.06 -8.27
CA ILE A 203 -1.29 -28.51 -8.40
C ILE A 203 -2.76 -28.93 -8.43
N VAL A 204 -3.60 -28.42 -7.52
CA VAL A 204 -5.04 -28.72 -7.49
C VAL A 204 -5.69 -28.33 -8.81
N MET A 205 -5.49 -27.09 -9.29
CA MET A 205 -6.02 -26.63 -10.57
C MET A 205 -5.57 -27.49 -11.75
N THR A 206 -4.30 -27.92 -11.76
CA THR A 206 -3.77 -28.79 -12.81
C THR A 206 -4.48 -30.14 -12.83
N LEU A 207 -4.60 -30.79 -11.66
CA LEU A 207 -5.24 -32.10 -11.53
C LEU A 207 -6.73 -32.05 -11.88
N GLU A 208 -7.43 -30.98 -11.49
CA GLU A 208 -8.86 -30.80 -11.80
C GLU A 208 -9.10 -30.52 -13.29
N SER A 209 -8.16 -29.86 -13.98
CA SER A 209 -8.32 -29.53 -15.40
C SER A 209 -8.27 -30.74 -16.33
N LEU A 210 -7.61 -31.83 -15.92
CA LEU A 210 -7.34 -33.02 -16.73
C LEU A 210 -6.81 -32.69 -18.14
N SER A 211 -6.00 -31.64 -18.25
CA SER A 211 -5.57 -31.03 -19.50
C SER A 211 -4.05 -30.92 -19.58
N GLN A 212 -3.45 -31.60 -20.57
CA GLN A 212 -2.00 -31.56 -20.80
C GLN A 212 -1.49 -30.13 -21.04
N THR A 213 -2.26 -29.28 -21.71
CA THR A 213 -1.88 -27.87 -21.93
C THR A 213 -1.87 -27.04 -20.65
N THR A 214 -2.69 -27.42 -19.66
CA THR A 214 -2.69 -26.76 -18.34
C THR A 214 -1.51 -27.24 -17.52
N GLU A 215 -1.25 -28.55 -17.55
CA GLU A 215 -0.08 -29.18 -16.91
C GLU A 215 1.24 -28.57 -17.41
N GLU A 216 1.45 -28.53 -18.71
CA GLU A 216 2.68 -27.99 -19.32
C GLU A 216 2.94 -26.54 -18.89
N ALA A 217 1.90 -25.71 -18.87
CA ALA A 217 2.04 -24.32 -18.49
C ALA A 217 2.22 -24.11 -16.98
N MET A 218 1.51 -24.86 -16.13
CA MET A 218 1.75 -24.78 -14.70
C MET A 218 3.17 -25.25 -14.36
N CYS A 219 3.66 -26.29 -15.02
CA CYS A 219 5.07 -26.69 -14.91
C CYS A 219 6.03 -25.59 -15.37
N GLU A 220 5.72 -24.88 -16.45
CA GLU A 220 6.52 -23.75 -16.93
C GLU A 220 6.58 -22.61 -15.91
N LEU A 221 5.43 -22.20 -15.36
CA LEU A 221 5.35 -21.16 -14.33
C LEU A 221 6.12 -21.56 -13.07
N LEU A 222 5.88 -22.75 -12.53
CA LEU A 222 6.53 -23.22 -11.30
C LEU A 222 8.06 -23.32 -11.47
N LYS A 223 8.55 -23.79 -12.62
CA LYS A 223 9.98 -23.78 -12.95
C LYS A 223 10.54 -22.36 -12.98
N SER A 224 9.80 -21.41 -13.56
CA SER A 224 10.23 -20.01 -13.61
C SER A 224 10.31 -19.37 -12.22
N LEU A 225 9.34 -19.67 -11.35
CA LEU A 225 9.30 -19.21 -9.96
C LEU A 225 10.42 -19.83 -9.11
N GLU A 226 10.75 -21.10 -9.31
CA GLU A 226 11.91 -21.75 -8.68
C GLU A 226 13.23 -21.10 -9.13
N ASN A 227 13.41 -20.91 -10.45
CA ASN A 227 14.62 -20.30 -11.02
C ASN A 227 14.85 -18.86 -10.56
N THR A 228 13.79 -18.15 -10.19
CA THR A 228 13.86 -16.78 -9.65
C THR A 228 13.90 -16.75 -8.11
N CYS A 229 14.01 -17.92 -7.47
CA CYS A 229 14.01 -18.09 -6.01
C CYS A 229 12.76 -17.51 -5.31
N MET A 230 11.66 -17.34 -6.05
CA MET A 230 10.40 -16.88 -5.49
C MET A 230 9.69 -17.99 -4.72
N ILE A 231 9.95 -19.25 -5.08
CA ILE A 231 9.55 -20.44 -4.32
C ILE A 231 10.84 -21.15 -3.91
N SER A 232 11.00 -21.45 -2.63
CA SER A 232 12.17 -22.20 -2.16
C SER A 232 11.93 -23.71 -2.28
N PRO A 233 12.98 -24.54 -2.42
CA PRO A 233 12.83 -26.00 -2.49
C PRO A 233 12.11 -26.61 -1.28
N ALA A 234 12.18 -25.98 -0.11
CA ALA A 234 11.47 -26.40 1.09
C ALA A 234 9.94 -26.17 1.01
N MET A 235 9.48 -25.32 0.08
CA MET A 235 8.05 -25.09 -0.20
C MET A 235 7.51 -26.05 -1.27
N LEU A 236 8.37 -26.85 -1.91
CA LEU A 236 8.03 -27.84 -2.94
C LEU A 236 7.96 -29.28 -2.40
N SER A 237 8.35 -29.49 -1.13
CA SER A 237 8.38 -30.79 -0.43
C SER A 237 7.20 -30.97 0.49
#